data_AF-A0A834CIC6-F1
#
_entry.id   AF-A0A834CIC6-F1
#
_cell.length_a   1.000
_cell.length_b   1.000
_cell.length_c   1.000
_cell.angle_alpha   90.00
_cell.angle_beta   90.00
_cell.angle_gamma   90.00
#
_symmetry.space_group_name_H-M   'P 1'
#
loop_
_entity.id
_entity.type
_entity.pdbx_description
1 polymer ?
#
loop_
_entity_poly.entity_id
_entity_poly.type
_entity_poly.pdbx_seq_one_letter_code
_entity_poly.pdbx_strand_id
1 'polypeptide(L)'
;MATFLERLAFLQKVPTLMKATADDENPCPGYLFQEIGKISHESLGCGQCLLEYLLERLQVESCHVKLKVLKIFVHLCGHGSDHFLTELRRNSTFIQQASGKRCWEISP
;
A
#
# COMPACT_ATOMS: atom_id res chain seq x y z
N MET A 1 3.52 10.42 -14.17
CA MET A 1 2.60 11.22 -13.33
C MET A 1 1.19 10.86 -13.76
N ALA A 2 0.34 10.48 -12.81
CA ALA A 2 -1.06 10.17 -13.07
C ALA A 2 -1.79 11.41 -13.61
N THR A 3 -2.65 11.20 -14.60
CA THR A 3 -3.54 12.24 -15.13
C THR A 3 -4.63 12.59 -14.12
N PHE A 4 -5.31 13.72 -14.34
CA PHE A 4 -6.43 14.13 -13.49
C PHE A 4 -7.56 13.09 -13.46
N LEU A 5 -7.89 12.50 -14.60
CA LEU A 5 -8.94 11.47 -14.69
C LEU A 5 -8.56 10.20 -13.93
N GLU A 6 -7.30 9.78 -14.00
CA GLU A 6 -6.79 8.63 -13.24
C GLU A 6 -6.83 8.90 -11.73
N ARG A 7 -6.49 10.12 -11.31
CA ARG A 7 -6.62 10.54 -9.90
C ARG A 7 -8.07 10.50 -9.44
N LEU A 8 -9.01 10.99 -10.26
CA LEU A 8 -10.45 10.90 -9.95
C LEU A 8 -10.93 9.45 -9.85
N ALA A 9 -10.51 8.58 -10.77
CA ALA A 9 -10.85 7.16 -10.72
C ALA A 9 -10.27 6.49 -9.46
N PHE A 10 -9.05 6.86 -9.08
CA PHE A 10 -8.39 6.35 -7.87
C PHE A 10 -9.13 6.76 -6.58
N LEU A 11 -9.73 7.96 -6.52
CA LEU A 11 -10.52 8.38 -5.36
C LEU A 11 -11.66 7.41 -5.02
N GLN A 12 -12.26 6.76 -6.02
CA GLN A 12 -13.30 5.76 -5.80
C GLN A 12 -12.78 4.51 -5.08
N LYS A 13 -11.46 4.26 -5.13
CA LYS A 13 -10.80 3.12 -4.49
C LYS A 13 -10.32 3.43 -3.06
N VAL A 14 -10.27 4.71 -2.68
CA VAL A 14 -9.80 5.15 -1.36
C VAL A 14 -10.57 4.49 -0.20
N PRO A 15 -11.91 4.32 -0.23
CA PRO A 15 -12.61 3.61 0.85
C PRO A 15 -12.15 2.16 1.05
N THR A 16 -11.85 1.45 -0.04
CA THR A 16 -11.31 0.09 -0.01
C THR A 16 -9.91 0.08 0.63
N LEU A 17 -9.06 1.05 0.28
CA LEU A 17 -7.72 1.19 0.83
C LEU A 17 -7.73 1.61 2.31
N MET A 18 -8.66 2.48 2.70
CA MET A 18 -8.88 2.85 4.11
C MET A 18 -9.29 1.63 4.92
N LYS A 19 -10.19 0.79 4.40
CA LYS A 19 -10.58 -0.46 5.07
C LYS A 19 -9.39 -1.43 5.20
N ALA A 20 -8.57 -1.55 4.15
CA ALA A 20 -7.42 -2.45 4.15
C ALA A 20 -6.28 -1.99 5.07
N THR A 21 -6.17 -0.68 5.30
CA THR A 21 -5.12 -0.07 6.12
C THR A 21 -5.66 0.56 7.41
N ALA A 22 -6.86 0.17 7.86
CA ALA A 22 -7.49 0.74 9.05
C ALA A 22 -6.58 0.65 10.29
N ASP A 23 -6.58 1.67 11.14
CA ASP A 23 -5.76 1.69 12.35
C ASP A 23 -6.50 1.00 13.49
N ASP A 24 -6.50 -0.33 13.44
CA ASP A 24 -7.17 -1.20 14.40
C ASP A 24 -6.48 -2.57 14.43
N GLU A 25 -6.80 -3.36 15.45
CA GLU A 25 -6.26 -4.71 15.65
C GLU A 25 -6.81 -5.75 14.66
N ASN A 26 -7.90 -5.44 13.95
CA ASN A 26 -8.52 -6.39 13.04
C ASN A 26 -7.59 -6.63 11.84
N PRO A 27 -7.35 -7.90 11.44
CA PRO A 27 -6.56 -8.17 10.26
C PRO A 27 -7.26 -7.62 9.00
N CYS A 28 -6.47 -7.20 8.01
CA CYS A 28 -7.00 -6.83 6.70
C CYS A 28 -7.76 -8.04 6.10
N PRO A 29 -9.04 -7.90 5.74
CA PRO A 29 -9.79 -8.97 5.09
C PRO A 29 -9.08 -9.49 3.83
N GLY A 30 -8.93 -10.81 3.72
CA GLY A 30 -8.12 -11.46 2.67
C GLY A 30 -8.49 -11.06 1.23
N TYR A 31 -9.77 -10.83 0.96
CA TYR A 31 -10.25 -10.43 -0.36
C TYR A 31 -9.74 -9.05 -0.80
N LEU A 32 -9.42 -8.15 0.14
CA LEU A 32 -8.93 -6.80 -0.18
C LEU A 32 -7.54 -6.83 -0.80
N PHE A 33 -6.72 -7.84 -0.51
CA PHE A 33 -5.42 -7.99 -1.17
C PHE A 33 -5.58 -8.15 -2.69
N GLN A 34 -6.53 -9.00 -3.12
CA GLN A 34 -6.83 -9.20 -4.53
C GLN A 34 -7.42 -7.94 -5.18
N GLU A 35 -8.33 -7.25 -4.50
CA GLU A 35 -8.88 -5.98 -4.99
C GLU A 35 -7.78 -4.91 -5.16
N ILE A 36 -6.85 -4.82 -4.22
CA ILE A 36 -5.71 -3.90 -4.32
C ILE A 36 -4.77 -4.29 -5.46
N GLY A 37 -4.54 -5.59 -5.66
CA GLY A 37 -3.82 -6.12 -6.82
C GLY A 37 -4.42 -5.59 -8.12
N LYS A 38 -5.75 -5.68 -8.29
CA LYS A 38 -6.46 -5.17 -9.48
C LYS A 38 -6.24 -3.67 -9.71
N ILE A 39 -6.24 -2.84 -8.65
CA ILE A 39 -5.98 -1.39 -8.77
C ILE A 39 -4.61 -1.14 -9.43
N SER A 40 -3.59 -1.93 -9.08
CA SER A 40 -2.24 -1.77 -9.64
C SER A 40 -2.14 -2.07 -11.14
N HIS A 41 -3.10 -2.83 -11.68
CA HIS A 41 -3.20 -3.20 -13.09
C HIS A 41 -4.19 -2.33 -13.89
N GLU A 42 -4.99 -1.49 -13.23
CA GLU A 42 -6.05 -0.69 -13.88
C GLU A 42 -5.47 0.36 -14.84
N SER A 43 -4.42 1.06 -14.43
CA SER A 43 -3.61 1.92 -15.29
C SER A 43 -2.26 2.24 -14.64
N LEU A 44 -1.33 2.80 -15.42
CA LEU A 44 -0.06 3.29 -14.89
C LEU A 44 -0.27 4.38 -13.82
N GLY A 45 -1.21 5.30 -14.05
CA GLY A 45 -1.53 6.36 -13.09
C GLY A 45 -2.20 5.83 -11.82
N CYS A 46 -3.13 4.88 -11.93
CA CYS A 46 -3.73 4.22 -10.76
C CYS A 46 -2.68 3.48 -9.93
N GLY A 47 -1.74 2.78 -10.56
CA GLY A 47 -0.61 2.15 -9.89
C GLY A 47 0.29 3.16 -9.17
N GLN A 48 0.55 4.33 -9.78
CA GLN A 48 1.31 5.42 -9.15
C GLN A 48 0.58 5.97 -7.92
N CYS A 49 -0.71 6.27 -8.03
CA CYS A 49 -1.52 6.76 -6.89
C CYS A 49 -1.64 5.71 -5.77
N LEU A 50 -1.73 4.43 -6.12
CA LEU A 50 -1.73 3.34 -5.14
C LEU A 50 -0.42 3.31 -4.33
N LEU A 51 0.71 3.41 -5.02
CA LEU A 51 2.02 3.41 -4.36
C LEU A 51 2.17 4.61 -3.43
N GLU A 52 1.83 5.81 -3.92
CA GLU A 52 1.85 7.06 -3.15
C GLU A 52 1.01 6.92 -1.85
N TYR A 53 -0.24 6.47 -1.98
CA TYR A 53 -1.11 6.24 -0.82
C TYR A 53 -0.51 5.26 0.19
N LEU A 54 0.00 4.11 -0.27
CA LEU A 54 0.55 3.09 0.63
C LEU A 54 1.83 3.58 1.32
N LEU A 55 2.69 4.33 0.63
CA LEU A 55 3.89 4.92 1.23
C LEU A 55 3.53 5.99 2.28
N GLU A 56 2.51 6.81 2.02
CA GLU A 56 1.99 7.77 3.02
C GLU A 56 1.44 7.04 4.26
N ARG A 57 0.64 5.98 4.07
CA ARG A 57 0.13 5.16 5.17
C ARG A 57 1.27 4.49 5.95
N LEU A 58 2.35 4.08 5.29
CA LEU A 58 3.51 3.47 5.95
C LEU A 58 4.21 4.42 6.93
N GLN A 59 4.12 5.75 6.71
CA GLN A 59 4.76 6.75 7.55
C GLN A 59 3.93 7.14 8.79
N VAL A 60 2.69 6.66 8.90
CA VAL A 60 1.84 6.90 10.09
C VAL A 60 2.45 6.21 11.32
N GLU A 61 2.44 6.87 12.48
CA GLU A 61 2.94 6.32 13.75
C GLU A 61 2.00 5.27 14.39
N SER A 62 1.63 4.24 13.63
CA SER A 62 0.89 3.08 14.13
C SER A 62 1.51 1.78 13.64
N CYS A 63 1.74 0.84 14.57
CA CYS A 63 2.23 -0.50 14.22
C CYS A 63 1.18 -1.31 13.43
N HIS A 64 -0.10 -1.12 13.71
CA HIS A 64 -1.20 -1.80 13.00
C HIS A 64 -1.25 -1.38 11.54
N VAL A 65 -1.17 -0.07 11.28
CA VAL A 65 -1.15 0.47 9.91
C VAL A 65 0.09 -0.01 9.17
N LYS A 66 1.28 0.15 9.77
CA LYS A 66 2.54 -0.30 9.14
C LYS A 66 2.53 -1.78 8.79
N LEU A 67 2.08 -2.63 9.70
CA LEU A 67 2.01 -4.07 9.46
C LEU A 67 1.03 -4.40 8.32
N LYS A 68 -0.15 -3.76 8.27
CA LYS A 68 -1.13 -3.95 7.18
C LYS A 68 -0.55 -3.52 5.84
N VAL A 69 0.10 -2.35 5.78
CA VAL A 69 0.74 -1.84 4.56
C VAL A 69 1.88 -2.74 4.09
N LEU A 70 2.75 -3.21 5.00
CA LEU A 70 3.83 -4.14 4.65
C LEU A 70 3.29 -5.46 4.10
N LYS A 71 2.22 -6.01 4.69
CA LYS A 71 1.54 -7.21 4.15
C LYS A 71 0.97 -6.96 2.75
N ILE A 72 0.41 -5.78 2.50
CA ILE A 72 -0.07 -5.39 1.16
C ILE A 72 1.10 -5.35 0.16
N PHE A 73 2.24 -4.75 0.53
CA PHE A 73 3.42 -4.74 -0.34
C PHE A 73 3.92 -6.15 -0.65
N VAL A 74 3.98 -7.04 0.35
CA VAL A 74 4.34 -8.45 0.13
C VAL A 74 3.39 -9.12 -0.86
N HIS A 75 2.07 -8.90 -0.74
CA HIS A 75 1.11 -9.43 -1.71
C HIS A 75 1.35 -8.89 -3.13
N LEU A 76 1.56 -7.57 -3.24
CA LEU A 76 1.79 -6.90 -4.52
C LEU A 76 3.09 -7.36 -5.19
N CYS A 77 4.13 -7.76 -4.44
CA CYS A 77 5.34 -8.37 -5.01
C CYS A 77 5.05 -9.61 -5.88
N GLY A 78 3.97 -10.35 -5.62
CA GLY A 78 3.57 -11.51 -6.43
C GLY A 78 2.36 -11.28 -7.35
N HIS A 79 1.57 -10.22 -7.13
CA HIS A 79 0.26 -10.05 -7.78
C HIS A 79 0.03 -8.65 -8.37
N GLY A 80 0.96 -7.72 -8.17
CA GLY A 80 0.90 -6.36 -8.71
C GLY A 80 1.41 -6.27 -10.14
N SER A 81 1.24 -5.11 -10.77
CA SER A 81 1.78 -4.85 -12.11
C SER A 81 3.31 -4.66 -12.10
N ASP A 82 3.99 -5.05 -13.18
CA ASP A 82 5.45 -4.91 -13.31
C ASP A 82 5.92 -3.46 -13.14
N HIS A 83 5.11 -2.51 -13.64
CA HIS A 83 5.37 -1.10 -13.47
C HIS A 83 5.29 -0.69 -11.99
N PHE A 84 4.25 -1.12 -11.28
CA PHE A 84 4.14 -0.87 -9.85
C PHE A 84 5.35 -1.41 -9.08
N LEU A 85 5.80 -2.64 -9.41
CA LEU A 85 6.98 -3.25 -8.78
C LEU A 85 8.27 -2.48 -9.05
N THR A 86 8.42 -1.97 -10.27
CA THR A 86 9.58 -1.13 -10.63
C THR A 86 9.61 0.14 -9.80
N GLU A 87 8.48 0.82 -9.64
CA GLU A 87 8.37 2.01 -8.83
C GLU A 87 8.54 1.73 -7.33
N LEU A 88 8.00 0.61 -6.83
CA LEU A 88 8.19 0.17 -5.45
C LEU A 88 9.68 -0.03 -5.12
N ARG A 89 10.44 -0.67 -6.03
CA ARG A 89 11.90 -0.85 -5.88
C ARG A 89 12.64 0.47 -5.85
N ARG A 90 12.24 1.46 -6.66
CA ARG A 90 12.84 2.81 -6.66
C ARG A 90 12.62 3.54 -5.33
N ASN A 91 11.58 3.19 -4.58
CA ASN A 91 11.21 3.78 -3.30
C ASN A 91 11.57 2.88 -2.10
N SER A 92 12.56 1.98 -2.24
CA SER A 92 12.91 1.00 -1.20
C SER A 92 13.36 1.62 0.13
N THR A 93 13.85 2.87 0.11
CA THR A 93 14.28 3.61 1.31
C THR A 93 13.14 3.79 2.32
N PHE A 94 11.91 4.04 1.86
CA PHE A 94 10.73 4.17 2.71
C PHE A 94 10.40 2.86 3.43
N ILE A 95 10.53 1.72 2.72
CA ILE A 95 10.31 0.39 3.29
C ILE A 95 11.38 0.09 4.35
N GLN A 96 12.65 0.39 4.05
CA GLN A 96 13.76 0.21 4.99
C GLN A 96 13.60 1.07 6.25
N GLN A 97 13.10 2.30 6.12
CA GLN A 97 12.84 3.18 7.26
C GLN A 97 11.73 2.64 8.16
N ALA A 98 10.63 2.15 7.58
CA ALA A 98 9.55 1.52 8.33
C ALA A 98 9.98 0.21 9.02
N SER A 99 10.98 -0.47 8.44
CA SER A 99 11.61 -1.68 8.99
C SER A 99 12.59 -1.37 10.14
N GLY A 100 13.02 -0.11 10.29
CA GLY A 100 14.06 0.29 11.23
C GLY A 100 13.61 0.28 12.69
N LYS A 101 14.13 -0.69 13.45
CA LYS A 101 14.25 -0.89 14.93
C LYS A 101 13.12 -0.44 15.90
N ARG A 102 12.40 0.67 15.70
CA ARG A 102 11.39 1.15 16.67
C ARG A 102 10.02 0.45 16.58
N CYS A 103 9.66 -0.17 15.47
CA CYS A 103 8.37 -0.88 15.35
C CYS A 103 8.42 -2.35 15.77
N TRP A 104 9.60 -2.97 15.80
CA TRP A 104 9.74 -4.41 16.12
C TRP A 104 9.93 -4.67 17.62
N GLU A 105 10.17 -3.64 18.43
CA GLU A 105 10.27 -3.76 19.91
C GLU A 105 8.90 -3.80 20.61
N ILE A 106 7.78 -3.77 19.86
CA ILE A 106 6.41 -3.74 20.42
C ILE A 106 5.58 -4.95 19.95
N SER A 107 6.20 -6.09 19.69
CA SER A 107 5.47 -7.35 19.53
C SER A 107 5.94 -8.35 20.59
N PRO A 108 5.06 -8.75 21.54
CA PRO A 108 5.38 -9.75 22.55
C PRO A 108 5.59 -11.14 21.95
#